data_AF-A0A0R0K1R7-F1
#
_entry.id   AF-A0A0R0K1R7-F1
#
_cell.length_a   1.000
_cell.length_b   1.000
_cell.length_c   1.000
_cell.angle_alpha   90.00
_cell.angle_beta   90.00
_cell.angle_gamma   90.00
#
_symmetry.space_group_name_H-M   'P 1'
#
loop_
_entity.id
_entity.type
_entity.pdbx_description
1 polymer ?
#
loop_
_entity_poly.entity_id
_entity_poly.type
_entity_poly.pdbx_seq_one_letter_code
_entity_poly.pdbx_strand_id
1 'polypeptide(L)'
;MAALGDQSEEQAMAAQPKPQNRPISNIVIVVAMQTEALPIVNRFQLTEDPDTPFPQGVPWVRYQGTYKDLNISLIWPGKDPTLGVDSVGTISSALVTYAAIQALQPDLIINAGTAGGFKAKGASIGDVFIVSDCAFHDRRIPIPVSVVLFL
;
A
#
# COMPACT_ATOMS: atom_id res chain seq x y z
N MET A 1 1.35 40.64 -38.28
CA MET A 1 2.40 41.30 -37.47
C MET A 1 1.70 42.12 -36.40
N ALA A 2 1.89 42.00 -35.10
CA ALA A 2 2.74 41.12 -34.31
C ALA A 2 2.16 41.03 -32.87
N ALA A 3 2.39 39.88 -32.24
CA ALA A 3 2.57 39.60 -30.82
C ALA A 3 1.53 40.15 -29.80
N LEU A 4 0.53 39.31 -29.46
CA LEU A 4 0.01 39.24 -28.09
C LEU A 4 0.70 38.08 -27.36
N GLY A 5 0.96 38.30 -26.08
CA GLY A 5 1.90 37.59 -25.25
C GLY A 5 1.65 36.09 -25.10
N ASP A 6 2.75 35.35 -25.15
CA ASP A 6 2.85 33.99 -24.67
C ASP A 6 3.57 34.01 -23.31
N GLN A 7 2.76 34.12 -22.25
CA GLN A 7 3.18 33.95 -20.87
C GLN A 7 2.04 33.25 -20.13
N SER A 8 1.87 31.93 -20.32
CA SER A 8 1.18 31.07 -19.34
C SER A 8 1.04 29.62 -19.83
N GLU A 9 2.13 28.85 -19.92
CA GLU A 9 2.03 27.38 -20.00
C GLU A 9 3.07 26.66 -19.13
N GLU A 10 3.43 27.24 -17.99
CA GLU A 10 4.31 26.57 -17.01
C GLU A 10 3.66 26.53 -15.63
N GLN A 11 2.50 25.90 -15.51
CA GLN A 11 1.89 25.57 -14.21
C GLN A 11 1.04 24.32 -14.30
N ALA A 12 1.66 23.17 -13.99
CA ALA A 12 1.15 22.06 -13.17
C ALA A 12 1.87 20.73 -13.46
N MET A 13 3.20 20.72 -13.61
CA MET A 13 3.94 19.51 -13.27
C MET A 13 4.03 19.48 -11.75
N ALA A 14 3.30 18.57 -11.10
CA ALA A 14 3.46 18.32 -9.67
C ALA A 14 4.95 18.12 -9.39
N ALA A 15 5.55 19.06 -8.66
CA ALA A 15 6.96 19.01 -8.33
C ALA A 15 7.24 17.64 -7.69
N GLN A 16 8.10 16.85 -8.32
CA GLN A 16 8.53 15.59 -7.73
C GLN A 16 9.10 15.90 -6.34
N PRO A 17 8.66 15.19 -5.28
CA PRO A 17 9.17 15.44 -3.95
C PRO A 17 10.69 15.27 -3.98
N LYS A 18 11.42 16.33 -3.58
CA LYS A 18 12.88 16.28 -3.47
C LYS A 18 13.25 15.08 -2.60
N PRO A 19 14.28 14.28 -2.97
CA PRO A 19 14.69 13.15 -2.16
C PRO A 19 15.02 13.63 -0.74
N GLN A 20 14.24 13.15 0.23
CA GLN A 20 14.48 13.45 1.64
C GLN A 20 15.70 12.66 2.08
N ASN A 21 16.82 13.34 2.27
CA ASN A 21 18.09 12.71 2.64
C ASN A 21 18.19 12.38 4.15
N ARG A 22 17.06 11.99 4.76
CA ARG A 22 16.96 11.62 6.18
C ARG A 22 16.79 10.10 6.32
N PRO A 23 17.22 9.50 7.44
CA PRO A 23 16.96 8.08 7.69
C PRO A 23 15.45 7.80 7.77
N ILE A 24 15.07 6.59 7.37
CA ILE A 24 13.71 6.06 7.55
C ILE A 24 13.42 5.98 9.05
N SER A 25 12.23 6.45 9.42
CA SER A 25 11.72 6.46 10.79
C SER A 25 10.33 5.85 10.91
N ASN A 26 9.47 6.01 9.91
CA ASN A 26 8.08 5.55 9.95
C ASN A 26 7.82 4.50 8.87
N ILE A 27 7.50 3.29 9.29
CA ILE A 27 7.22 2.16 8.40
C ILE A 27 5.76 1.75 8.56
N VAL A 28 5.05 1.65 7.44
CA VAL A 28 3.74 1.01 7.39
C VAL A 28 3.86 -0.36 6.74
N ILE A 29 3.38 -1.39 7.42
CA ILE A 29 3.26 -2.75 6.88
C ILE A 29 1.79 -2.99 6.57
N VAL A 30 1.47 -3.27 5.31
CA VAL A 30 0.12 -3.64 4.88
C VAL A 30 0.08 -5.15 4.68
N VAL A 31 -0.88 -5.81 5.31
CA VAL A 31 -1.12 -7.26 5.16
C VAL A 31 -2.59 -7.51 4.88
N ALA A 32 -2.91 -8.55 4.13
CA ALA A 32 -4.29 -8.80 3.68
C ALA A 32 -5.11 -9.57 4.73
N MET A 33 -4.47 -10.51 5.44
CA MET A 33 -5.15 -11.43 6.35
C MET A 33 -4.64 -11.30 7.79
N GLN A 34 -5.53 -11.52 8.76
CA GLN A 34 -5.16 -11.49 10.18
C GLN A 34 -4.09 -12.55 10.52
N THR A 35 -4.17 -13.74 9.92
CA THR A 35 -3.22 -14.84 10.15
C THR A 35 -1.80 -14.51 9.68
N GLU A 36 -1.66 -13.63 8.69
CA GLU A 36 -0.37 -13.11 8.21
C GLU A 36 0.15 -11.98 9.11
N ALA A 37 -0.78 -11.19 9.68
CA ALA A 37 -0.49 -10.09 10.60
C ALA A 37 0.08 -10.55 11.94
N LEU A 38 -0.59 -11.50 12.59
CA LEU A 38 -0.34 -11.85 13.99
C LEU A 38 1.10 -12.29 14.30
N PRO A 39 1.78 -13.08 13.44
CA PRO A 39 3.19 -13.40 13.67
C PRO A 39 4.09 -12.17 13.74
N ILE A 40 3.82 -11.14 12.93
CA ILE A 40 4.57 -9.88 12.91
C ILE A 40 4.25 -9.07 14.17
N VAL A 41 2.95 -8.93 14.49
CA VAL A 41 2.47 -8.26 15.70
C VAL A 41 3.14 -8.84 16.95
N ASN A 42 3.11 -10.17 17.10
CA ASN A 42 3.69 -10.87 18.24
C ASN A 42 5.22 -10.73 18.29
N ARG A 43 5.89 -10.79 17.13
CA ARG A 43 7.35 -10.68 17.06
C ARG A 43 7.86 -9.31 17.50
N PHE A 44 7.15 -8.25 17.11
CA PHE A 44 7.50 -6.87 17.44
C PHE A 44 6.75 -6.32 18.66
N GLN A 45 5.90 -7.13 19.30
CA GLN A 45 5.07 -6.74 20.44
C GLN A 45 4.23 -5.49 20.13
N LEU A 46 3.65 -5.44 18.93
CA LEU A 46 2.78 -4.33 18.52
C LEU A 46 1.46 -4.41 19.28
N THR A 47 0.91 -3.26 19.64
CA THR A 47 -0.37 -3.16 20.34
C THR A 47 -1.45 -2.67 19.38
N GLU A 48 -2.65 -3.23 19.48
CA GLU A 48 -3.80 -2.74 18.72
C GLU A 48 -4.12 -1.30 19.14
N ASP A 49 -4.35 -0.44 18.16
CA ASP A 49 -4.67 0.96 18.36
C ASP A 49 -6.20 1.13 18.39
N PRO A 50 -6.82 1.37 19.56
CA PRO A 50 -8.27 1.53 19.65
C PRO A 50 -8.74 2.86 19.04
N ASP A 51 -7.86 3.87 18.99
CA ASP A 51 -8.15 5.22 18.51
C ASP A 51 -7.52 5.44 17.13
N THR A 52 -7.88 4.58 16.17
CA THR A 52 -7.28 4.65 14.83
C THR A 52 -7.60 5.99 14.16
N PRO A 53 -6.67 6.55 13.35
CA PRO A 53 -6.90 7.79 12.61
C PRO A 53 -7.79 7.59 11.36
N PHE A 54 -8.46 6.45 11.24
CA PHE A 54 -9.26 6.08 10.07
C PHE A 54 -10.73 6.47 10.24
N PRO A 55 -11.50 6.58 9.14
CA PRO A 55 -12.91 6.92 9.22
C PRO A 55 -13.70 5.96 10.12
N GLN A 56 -14.64 6.48 10.89
CA GLN A 56 -15.49 5.64 11.74
C GLN A 56 -16.33 4.65 10.91
N GLY A 57 -16.48 3.44 11.43
CA GLY A 57 -17.30 2.38 10.83
C GLY A 57 -16.58 1.50 9.80
N VAL A 58 -15.32 1.79 9.48
CA VAL A 58 -14.49 0.86 8.69
C VAL A 58 -14.05 -0.33 9.56
N PRO A 59 -13.94 -1.55 9.00
CA PRO A 59 -13.50 -2.72 9.75
C PRO A 59 -11.97 -2.78 9.98
N TRP A 60 -11.23 -1.77 9.52
CA TRP A 60 -9.77 -1.79 9.45
C TRP A 60 -9.14 -1.84 10.84
N VAL A 61 -8.07 -2.60 10.96
CA VAL A 61 -7.37 -2.80 12.23
C VAL A 61 -5.92 -2.34 12.07
N ARG A 62 -5.46 -1.55 13.04
CA ARG A 62 -4.08 -1.07 13.12
C ARG A 62 -3.42 -1.59 14.39
N TYR A 63 -2.24 -2.16 14.23
CA TYR A 63 -1.30 -2.39 15.31
C TYR A 63 -0.16 -1.38 15.20
N GLN A 64 0.30 -0.85 16.33
CA GLN A 64 1.40 0.10 16.37
C GLN A 64 2.41 -0.28 17.44
N GLY A 65 3.65 0.14 17.23
CA GLY A 65 4.73 -0.03 18.18
C GLY A 65 6.03 0.54 17.63
N THR A 66 7.08 0.40 18.42
CA THR A 66 8.41 0.90 18.07
C THR A 66 9.41 -0.25 18.12
N TYR A 67 10.28 -0.34 17.12
CA TYR A 67 11.39 -1.27 17.09
C TYR A 67 12.68 -0.51 16.82
N LYS A 68 13.55 -0.41 17.83
CA LYS A 68 14.71 0.49 17.82
C LYS A 68 14.25 1.94 17.57
N ASP A 69 14.77 2.58 16.53
CA ASP A 69 14.43 3.96 16.15
C ASP A 69 13.33 4.03 15.08
N LEU A 70 12.64 2.91 14.82
CA LEU A 70 11.59 2.80 13.80
C LEU A 70 10.21 2.70 14.45
N ASN A 71 9.30 3.59 14.05
CA ASN A 71 7.88 3.47 14.31
C ASN A 71 7.26 2.52 13.29
N ILE A 72 6.66 1.44 13.77
CA ILE A 72 6.03 0.42 12.94
C ILE A 72 4.52 0.54 13.13
N SER A 73 3.79 0.73 12.03
CA SER A 73 2.34 0.54 11.98
C SER A 73 2.02 -0.62 11.05
N LEU A 74 1.39 -1.68 11.57
CA LEU A 74 0.88 -2.77 10.77
C LEU A 74 -0.63 -2.60 10.61
N ILE A 75 -1.13 -2.63 9.38
CA ILE A 75 -2.54 -2.40 9.08
C ILE A 75 -3.07 -3.52 8.19
N TRP A 76 -4.29 -3.97 8.49
CA TRP A 76 -5.01 -4.89 7.62
C TRP A 76 -6.49 -4.51 7.48
N PRO A 77 -7.17 -4.89 6.39
CA PRO A 77 -8.52 -4.41 6.10
C PRO A 77 -9.63 -4.92 7.00
N GLY A 78 -9.34 -5.80 7.96
CA GLY A 78 -10.35 -6.34 8.86
C GLY A 78 -11.24 -7.41 8.23
N LYS A 79 -12.26 -7.81 8.99
CA LYS A 79 -13.28 -8.76 8.54
C LYS A 79 -14.38 -8.04 7.78
N ASP A 80 -14.87 -8.67 6.71
CA ASP A 80 -16.06 -8.23 6.01
C ASP A 80 -17.27 -8.28 6.98
N PRO A 81 -18.03 -7.19 7.17
CA PRO A 81 -19.14 -7.17 8.12
C PRO A 81 -20.30 -8.12 7.79
N THR A 82 -20.42 -8.55 6.53
CA THR A 82 -21.52 -9.42 6.09
C THR A 82 -21.17 -10.90 6.24
N LEU A 83 -19.94 -11.27 5.88
CA LEU A 83 -19.50 -12.66 5.79
C LEU A 83 -18.53 -13.08 6.91
N GLY A 84 -17.94 -12.12 7.64
CA GLY A 84 -17.00 -12.38 8.73
C GLY A 84 -15.64 -12.94 8.30
N VAL A 85 -15.34 -12.92 7.00
CA VAL A 85 -14.06 -13.37 6.42
C VAL A 85 -13.09 -12.20 6.27
N ASP A 86 -11.79 -12.46 6.11
CA ASP A 86 -10.82 -11.39 5.85
C ASP A 86 -11.17 -10.65 4.55
N SER A 87 -11.18 -9.32 4.59
CA SER A 87 -11.47 -8.45 3.44
C SER A 87 -10.26 -8.37 2.49
N VAL A 88 -9.95 -9.48 1.83
CA VAL A 88 -8.84 -9.61 0.88
C VAL A 88 -9.13 -8.93 -0.47
N GLY A 89 -8.09 -8.76 -1.28
CA GLY A 89 -8.20 -8.27 -2.66
C GLY A 89 -7.80 -6.81 -2.83
N THR A 90 -7.82 -6.36 -4.09
CA THR A 90 -7.18 -5.10 -4.50
C THR A 90 -7.90 -3.86 -3.99
N ILE A 91 -9.23 -3.90 -3.86
CA ILE A 91 -10.02 -2.74 -3.43
C ILE A 91 -9.76 -2.44 -1.95
N SER A 92 -9.95 -3.42 -1.07
CA SER A 92 -9.71 -3.27 0.37
C SER A 92 -8.27 -2.86 0.67
N SER A 93 -7.31 -3.50 -0.01
CA SER A 93 -5.88 -3.18 0.16
C SER A 93 -5.55 -1.75 -0.31
N ALA A 94 -6.12 -1.30 -1.43
CA ALA A 94 -5.91 0.05 -1.94
C ALA A 94 -6.50 1.12 -1.01
N LEU A 95 -7.71 0.90 -0.48
CA LEU A 95 -8.36 1.83 0.44
C LEU A 95 -7.58 1.99 1.75
N VAL A 96 -7.17 0.88 2.36
CA VAL A 96 -6.37 0.89 3.58
C VAL A 96 -5.02 1.56 3.33
N THR A 97 -4.35 1.21 2.24
CA THR A 97 -3.04 1.81 1.90
C THR A 97 -3.16 3.31 1.68
N TYR A 98 -4.19 3.75 0.95
CA TYR A 98 -4.46 5.17 0.73
C TYR A 98 -4.70 5.90 2.06
N ALA A 99 -5.58 5.38 2.91
CA ALA A 99 -5.87 5.99 4.20
C ALA A 99 -4.64 6.02 5.12
N ALA A 100 -3.84 4.95 5.12
CA ALA A 100 -2.59 4.88 5.87
C ALA A 100 -1.57 5.93 5.42
N ILE A 101 -1.43 6.14 4.11
CA ILE A 101 -0.56 7.19 3.57
C ILE A 101 -1.02 8.56 4.06
N GLN A 102 -2.31 8.86 3.91
CA GLN A 102 -2.86 10.16 4.29
C GLN A 102 -2.71 10.43 5.79
N ALA A 103 -3.05 9.46 6.63
CA ALA A 103 -3.07 9.62 8.08
C ALA A 103 -1.70 9.53 8.74
N LEU A 104 -0.82 8.62 8.26
CA LEU A 104 0.43 8.27 8.95
C LEU A 104 1.68 8.83 8.28
N GLN A 105 1.57 9.30 7.02
CA GLN A 105 2.68 9.87 6.25
C GLN A 105 3.97 9.03 6.37
N PRO A 106 3.93 7.72 6.01
CA PRO A 106 5.07 6.83 6.20
C PRO A 106 6.24 7.17 5.28
N ASP A 107 7.45 6.82 5.73
CA ASP A 107 8.67 6.91 4.93
C ASP A 107 8.81 5.71 3.99
N LEU A 108 8.27 4.55 4.41
CA LEU A 108 8.32 3.29 3.68
C LEU A 108 7.03 2.49 3.91
N ILE A 109 6.53 1.88 2.83
CA ILE A 109 5.42 0.93 2.87
C ILE A 109 5.93 -0.44 2.46
N ILE A 110 5.57 -1.46 3.24
CA ILE A 110 5.87 -2.87 2.95
C ILE A 110 4.54 -3.59 2.80
N ASN A 111 4.23 -4.07 1.60
CA ASN A 111 3.15 -5.04 1.40
C ASN A 111 3.69 -6.45 1.65
N ALA A 112 3.20 -7.12 2.69
CA ALA A 112 3.64 -8.46 3.08
C ALA A 112 2.44 -9.43 3.11
N GLY A 113 2.65 -10.64 2.62
CA GLY A 113 1.61 -11.66 2.58
C GLY A 113 2.09 -12.92 1.88
N THR A 114 1.27 -13.96 1.95
CA THR A 114 1.47 -15.20 1.23
C THR A 114 1.06 -15.05 -0.23
N ALA A 115 1.71 -15.80 -1.12
CA ALA A 115 1.43 -15.76 -2.54
C ALA A 115 1.67 -17.12 -3.20
N GLY A 116 1.06 -17.33 -4.36
CA GLY A 116 1.40 -18.43 -5.25
C GLY A 116 2.73 -18.18 -5.96
N GLY A 117 3.49 -19.25 -6.19
CA GLY A 117 4.75 -19.21 -6.94
C GLY A 117 4.72 -20.17 -8.14
N PHE A 118 5.43 -19.81 -9.21
CA PHE A 118 5.60 -20.69 -10.36
C PHE A 118 6.89 -21.50 -10.20
N LYS A 119 6.78 -22.83 -10.01
CA LYS A 119 7.95 -23.74 -9.96
C LYS A 119 8.85 -23.62 -11.20
N ALA A 120 8.25 -23.40 -12.38
CA ALA A 120 8.97 -23.17 -13.63
C ALA A 120 9.83 -21.89 -13.63
N LYS A 121 9.58 -20.97 -12.68
CA LYS A 121 10.37 -19.74 -12.45
C LYS A 121 11.29 -19.88 -11.22
N GLY A 122 11.47 -21.09 -10.70
CA GLY A 122 12.37 -21.38 -9.58
C GLY A 122 11.74 -21.23 -8.19
N ALA A 123 10.45 -20.92 -8.08
CA ALA A 123 9.80 -20.78 -6.78
C ALA A 123 9.54 -22.14 -6.11
N SER A 124 9.86 -22.22 -4.82
CA SER A 124 9.59 -23.35 -3.93
C SER A 124 8.65 -22.94 -2.79
N ILE A 125 7.99 -23.92 -2.17
CA ILE A 125 7.14 -23.66 -1.00
C ILE A 125 8.01 -23.18 0.16
N GLY A 126 7.61 -22.06 0.77
CA GLY A 126 8.32 -21.44 1.89
C GLY A 126 9.35 -20.39 1.47
N ASP A 127 9.58 -20.19 0.17
CA ASP A 127 10.43 -19.10 -0.32
C ASP A 127 9.78 -17.74 0.01
N VAL A 128 10.62 -16.78 0.43
CA VAL A 128 10.24 -15.38 0.66
C VAL A 128 10.93 -14.52 -0.38
N PHE A 129 10.13 -13.88 -1.24
CA PHE A 129 10.63 -13.06 -2.33
C PHE A 129 10.54 -11.57 -2.01
N ILE A 130 11.55 -10.82 -2.46
CA ILE A 130 11.46 -9.37 -2.63
C ILE A 130 11.03 -9.14 -4.07
N VAL A 131 9.86 -8.54 -4.25
CA VAL A 131 9.29 -8.26 -5.57
C VAL A 131 10.11 -7.14 -6.24
N SER A 132 10.52 -7.36 -7.50
CA SER A 132 11.17 -6.31 -8.30
C SER A 132 10.14 -5.34 -8.87
N ASP A 133 9.09 -5.89 -9.50
CA ASP A 133 8.03 -5.16 -10.20
C ASP A 133 6.70 -5.90 -10.05
N CYS A 134 5.58 -5.18 -10.15
CA CYS A 134 4.24 -5.76 -10.05
C CYS A 134 3.35 -5.34 -11.25
N ALA A 135 2.40 -6.20 -11.62
CA ALA A 135 1.45 -5.96 -12.71
C ALA A 135 0.11 -6.66 -12.44
N PHE A 136 -0.96 -6.18 -13.10
CA PHE A 136 -2.28 -6.82 -13.08
C PHE A 136 -2.45 -7.72 -14.29
N HIS A 137 -2.79 -9.00 -14.07
CA HIS A 137 -3.05 -9.97 -15.14
C HIS A 137 -4.54 -10.12 -15.51
N ASP A 138 -5.42 -9.47 -14.74
CA ASP A 138 -6.89 -9.55 -14.86
C ASP A 138 -7.53 -8.26 -15.39
N ARG A 139 -6.79 -7.15 -15.48
CA ARG A 139 -7.26 -5.84 -16.00
C ARG A 139 -7.08 -5.72 -17.52
N ARG A 140 -7.72 -6.60 -18.28
CA ARG A 140 -7.64 -6.63 -19.75
C ARG A 140 -8.62 -5.61 -20.34
N ILE A 141 -8.10 -4.55 -20.97
CA ILE A 141 -8.90 -3.56 -21.70
C ILE A 141 -8.50 -3.63 -23.19
N PRO A 142 -9.27 -4.32 -24.05
CA PRO A 142 -8.94 -4.43 -25.47
C PRO A 142 -9.31 -3.13 -26.20
N ILE A 143 -8.46 -2.11 -26.10
CA ILE A 143 -8.66 -0.84 -26.80
C ILE A 143 -8.29 -1.04 -28.29
N PRO A 144 -9.18 -0.74 -29.25
CA PRO A 144 -8.83 -0.71 -30.67
C PRO A 144 -7.77 0.37 -30.91
N VAL A 145 -6.78 0.08 -31.78
CA VAL A 145 -5.61 0.93 -32.11
C VAL A 145 -5.91 2.40 -32.50
N SER A 146 -7.17 2.80 -32.63
CA SER A 146 -7.62 4.17 -32.94
C SER A 146 -8.01 5.02 -31.72
N VAL A 147 -7.98 4.49 -30.49
CA VAL A 147 -8.31 5.26 -29.28
C VAL A 147 -7.11 5.31 -28.34
N VAL A 148 -6.49 6.48 -28.23
CA VAL A 148 -5.47 6.75 -27.22
C VAL A 148 -6.19 7.04 -25.90
N LEU A 149 -6.10 6.10 -24.95
CA LEU A 149 -6.51 6.36 -23.57
C LEU A 149 -5.24 6.67 -22.77
N PHE A 150 -5.13 7.91 -22.29
CA PHE A 150 -4.17 8.24 -21.24
C PHE A 150 -4.72 7.71 -19.91
N LEU A 151 -3.98 6.80 -19.27
CA LEU A 151 -4.14 6.39 -17.88
C LEU A 151 -2.79 6.54 -17.17
#